data_AF-A0A250KHA2-F1
#
_entry.id   AF-A0A250KHA2-F1
#
_cell.length_a   1.000
_cell.length_b   1.000
_cell.length_c   1.000
_cell.angle_alpha   90.00
_cell.angle_beta   90.00
_cell.angle_gamma   90.00
#
_symmetry.space_group_name_H-M   'P 1'
#
loop_
_entity.id
_entity.type
_entity.pdbx_description
1 polymer ?
#
loop_
_entity_poly.entity_id
_entity_poly.type
_entity_poly.pdbx_seq_one_letter_code
_entity_poly.pdbx_strand_id
1 'polypeptide(L)'
;MKKINFLLVVLAAVLAFSSCSKTETYADQLERETEAINSFIVKKGINVITEEQFAKQGNTTDTTKNQYVLFPNTGVYMQIVEKGTGEVIKKGETATVLCRFTERNLLRDTLQLSNQFLVFGPKVDKMSVTNTSGTYTASFDPSSSVMYEIYQSTSVPAGWLVPMPYIGLGRLVNASSKLSHVRLIVPSQQGQINASKSVYPCYYDLTFQRGL
;
A
#
# COMPACT_ATOMS: atom_id res chain seq x y z
N MET A 1 31.67 0.97 56.75
CA MET A 1 32.37 1.13 55.46
C MET A 1 32.07 -0.04 54.51
N LYS A 2 32.73 -1.22 54.59
CA LYS A 2 32.64 -2.31 53.57
C LYS A 2 31.25 -2.61 52.96
N LYS A 3 30.16 -2.60 53.75
CA LYS A 3 28.78 -2.87 53.25
C LYS A 3 28.22 -1.77 52.32
N ILE A 4 28.65 -0.51 52.44
CA ILE A 4 28.16 0.61 51.61
C ILE A 4 28.78 0.54 50.20
N ASN A 5 30.08 0.28 50.12
CA ASN A 5 30.78 0.10 48.84
C ASN A 5 30.17 -1.05 48.01
N PHE A 6 29.73 -2.13 48.66
CA PHE A 6 29.07 -3.24 47.97
C PHE A 6 27.73 -2.82 47.34
N LEU A 7 26.94 -2.01 48.03
CA LEU A 7 25.66 -1.49 47.53
C LEU A 7 25.86 -0.59 46.29
N LEU A 8 26.89 0.25 46.30
CA LEU A 8 27.26 1.12 45.18
C LEU A 8 27.71 0.32 43.94
N VAL A 9 28.50 -0.75 44.13
CA VAL A 9 28.94 -1.61 43.02
C VAL A 9 27.77 -2.37 42.39
N VAL A 10 26.83 -2.89 43.21
CA VAL A 10 25.62 -3.55 42.70
C VAL A 10 24.72 -2.56 41.94
N LEU A 11 24.53 -1.34 42.45
CA LEU A 11 23.74 -0.31 41.78
C LEU A 11 24.35 0.10 40.42
N ALA A 12 25.68 0.27 40.37
CA ALA A 12 26.39 0.56 39.12
C ALA A 12 26.26 -0.59 38.09
N ALA A 13 26.29 -1.84 38.54
CA ALA A 13 26.09 -3.00 37.66
C ALA A 13 24.67 -3.05 37.07
N VAL A 14 23.63 -2.77 37.87
CA VAL A 14 22.23 -2.73 37.39
C VAL A 14 22.03 -1.60 36.36
N LEU A 15 22.64 -0.43 36.57
CA LEU A 15 22.61 0.66 35.62
C LEU A 15 23.34 0.32 34.31
N ALA A 16 24.44 -0.44 34.35
CA ALA A 16 25.15 -0.88 33.14
C ALA A 16 24.30 -1.77 32.22
N PHE A 17 23.39 -2.58 32.77
CA PHE A 17 22.45 -3.40 31.98
C PHE A 17 21.26 -2.61 31.41
N SER A 18 21.10 -1.33 31.76
CA SER A 18 19.99 -0.50 31.28
C SER A 18 20.26 0.16 29.91
N SER A 19 21.48 0.04 29.37
CA SER A 19 21.91 0.70 28.13
C SER A 19 21.70 -0.15 26.86
N CYS A 20 20.46 -0.59 26.60
CA CYS A 20 20.11 -1.35 25.39
C CYS A 20 18.89 -0.82 24.63
N SER A 21 18.59 0.48 24.73
CA SER A 21 17.77 1.17 23.72
C SER A 21 18.59 1.32 22.43
N LYS A 22 18.55 0.31 21.56
CA LYS A 22 19.05 0.45 20.18
C LYS A 22 18.15 1.45 19.46
N THR A 23 18.64 2.66 19.21
CA THR A 23 17.91 3.67 18.45
C THR A 23 17.85 3.26 16.97
N GLU A 24 16.64 3.01 16.50
CA GLU A 24 16.27 2.46 15.20
C GLU A 24 16.58 3.46 14.06
N THR A 25 17.72 3.30 13.37
CA THR A 25 18.13 4.25 12.32
C THR A 25 17.27 4.12 11.06
N TYR A 26 17.24 5.17 10.23
CA TYR A 26 16.48 5.12 8.98
C TYR A 26 16.96 4.01 8.02
N ALA A 27 18.22 3.59 8.10
CA ALA A 27 18.72 2.44 7.35
C ALA A 27 18.13 1.11 7.88
N ASP A 28 18.19 0.89 9.20
CA ASP A 28 17.61 -0.31 9.84
C ASP A 28 16.10 -0.41 9.57
N GLN A 29 15.41 0.73 9.50
CA GLN A 29 14.00 0.81 9.18
C GLN A 29 13.67 0.38 7.74
N LEU A 30 14.50 0.76 6.76
CA LEU A 30 14.37 0.35 5.35
C LEU A 30 14.77 -1.12 5.13
N GLU A 31 15.76 -1.62 5.87
CA GLU A 31 16.14 -3.03 5.88
C GLU A 31 14.97 -3.89 6.39
N ARG A 32 14.41 -3.55 7.56
CA ARG A 32 13.20 -4.18 8.12
C ARG A 32 11.98 -4.11 7.19
N GLU A 33 11.77 -2.99 6.50
CA GLU A 33 10.72 -2.88 5.47
C GLU A 33 10.95 -3.90 4.34
N THR A 34 12.19 -4.01 3.86
CA THR A 34 12.58 -4.98 2.82
C THR A 34 12.41 -6.42 3.29
N GLU A 35 12.82 -6.75 4.51
CA GLU A 35 12.59 -8.05 5.14
C GLU A 35 11.11 -8.41 5.25
N ALA A 36 10.26 -7.46 5.67
CA ALA A 36 8.82 -7.69 5.82
C ALA A 36 8.12 -7.92 4.47
N ILE A 37 8.51 -7.19 3.43
CA ILE A 37 8.05 -7.43 2.05
C ILE A 37 8.45 -8.83 1.58
N ASN A 38 9.73 -9.18 1.72
CA ASN A 38 10.26 -10.49 1.28
C ASN A 38 9.62 -11.65 2.06
N SER A 39 9.46 -11.50 3.38
CA SER A 39 8.77 -12.45 4.25
C SER A 39 7.32 -12.65 3.82
N PHE A 40 6.59 -11.58 3.49
CA PHE A 40 5.23 -11.68 2.97
C PHE A 40 5.18 -12.39 1.59
N ILE A 41 6.08 -12.05 0.67
CA ILE A 41 6.17 -12.69 -0.66
C ILE A 41 6.37 -14.20 -0.53
N VAL A 42 7.33 -14.64 0.30
CA VAL A 42 7.59 -16.06 0.57
C VAL A 42 6.40 -16.72 1.28
N LYS A 43 5.89 -16.11 2.37
CA LYS A 43 4.75 -16.62 3.16
C LYS A 43 3.46 -16.76 2.35
N LYS A 44 3.29 -15.99 1.27
CA LYS A 44 2.13 -16.03 0.37
C LYS A 44 2.37 -16.82 -0.92
N GLY A 45 3.58 -17.33 -1.16
CA GLY A 45 3.92 -17.98 -2.43
C GLY A 45 3.68 -17.05 -3.62
N ILE A 46 4.11 -15.80 -3.54
CA ILE A 46 3.96 -14.80 -4.61
C ILE A 46 5.02 -15.05 -5.69
N ASN A 47 4.55 -15.17 -6.93
CA ASN A 47 5.38 -15.35 -8.10
C ASN A 47 5.74 -13.96 -8.69
N VAL A 48 6.92 -13.45 -8.36
CA VAL A 48 7.36 -12.12 -8.83
C VAL A 48 7.81 -12.21 -10.29
N ILE A 49 7.23 -11.36 -11.14
CA ILE A 49 7.57 -11.24 -12.57
C ILE A 49 8.15 -9.84 -12.88
N THR A 50 8.90 -9.73 -13.96
CA THR A 50 9.47 -8.46 -14.44
C THR A 50 8.44 -7.64 -15.22
N GLU A 51 8.66 -6.31 -15.33
CA GLU A 51 7.88 -5.44 -16.23
C GLU A 51 7.93 -5.93 -17.68
N GLU A 52 9.06 -6.47 -18.13
CA GLU A 52 9.20 -7.04 -19.48
C GLU A 52 8.30 -8.25 -19.70
N GLN A 53 8.21 -9.16 -18.72
CA GLN A 53 7.28 -10.28 -18.77
C GLN A 53 5.82 -9.79 -18.73
N PHE A 54 5.50 -8.87 -17.82
CA PHE A 54 4.17 -8.27 -17.69
C PHE A 54 3.70 -7.62 -19.00
N ALA A 55 4.57 -6.90 -19.70
CA ALA A 55 4.30 -6.33 -21.02
C ALA A 55 4.10 -7.42 -22.09
N LYS A 56 4.95 -8.45 -22.13
CA LYS A 56 4.82 -9.59 -23.07
C LYS A 56 3.51 -10.38 -22.88
N GLN A 57 2.95 -10.41 -21.67
CA GLN A 57 1.63 -10.98 -21.37
C GLN A 57 0.50 -9.92 -21.34
N GLY A 58 0.65 -8.84 -22.10
CA GLY A 58 -0.43 -7.88 -22.40
C GLY A 58 -0.81 -6.93 -21.26
N ASN A 59 0.11 -6.66 -20.33
CA ASN A 59 -0.14 -5.92 -19.09
C ASN A 59 -1.26 -6.57 -18.26
N THR A 60 -1.06 -7.85 -17.92
CA THR A 60 -1.93 -8.68 -17.07
C THR A 60 -1.08 -9.55 -16.12
N THR A 61 -1.68 -10.17 -15.11
CA THR A 61 -1.03 -11.13 -14.21
C THR A 61 -1.86 -12.39 -14.06
N ASP A 62 -1.20 -13.56 -14.09
CA ASP A 62 -1.85 -14.85 -13.86
C ASP A 62 -2.12 -15.07 -12.36
N THR A 63 -3.38 -14.93 -11.96
CA THR A 63 -3.85 -15.15 -10.59
C THR A 63 -3.78 -16.62 -10.16
N THR A 64 -3.86 -17.58 -11.08
CA THR A 64 -3.74 -19.02 -10.78
C THR A 64 -2.31 -19.40 -10.39
N LYS A 65 -1.33 -18.66 -10.94
CA LYS A 65 0.10 -18.74 -10.59
C LYS A 65 0.53 -17.71 -9.53
N ASN A 66 -0.44 -17.02 -8.90
CA ASN A 66 -0.24 -15.95 -7.93
C ASN A 66 0.81 -14.89 -8.36
N GLN A 67 0.76 -14.46 -9.62
CA GLN A 67 1.74 -13.51 -10.16
C GLN A 67 1.56 -12.09 -9.62
N TYR A 68 2.67 -11.43 -9.36
CA TYR A 68 2.77 -9.98 -9.12
C TYR A 68 3.92 -9.42 -9.96
N VAL A 69 3.70 -8.35 -10.72
CA VAL A 69 4.78 -7.61 -11.38
C VAL A 69 5.44 -6.66 -10.37
N LEU A 70 6.77 -6.65 -10.33
CA LEU A 70 7.55 -5.65 -9.59
C LEU A 70 7.92 -4.48 -10.52
N PHE A 71 7.64 -3.25 -10.09
CA PHE A 71 8.10 -2.01 -10.73
C PHE A 71 9.32 -1.46 -9.97
N PRO A 72 10.58 -1.65 -10.45
CA PRO A 72 11.78 -1.28 -9.68
C PRO A 72 11.87 0.22 -9.36
N ASN A 73 11.30 1.07 -10.22
CA ASN A 73 11.29 2.54 -10.02
C ASN A 73 10.45 3.01 -8.83
N THR A 74 9.58 2.14 -8.27
CA THR A 74 8.71 2.47 -7.12
C THR A 74 8.82 1.45 -5.98
N GLY A 75 9.37 0.26 -6.24
CA GLY A 75 9.35 -0.87 -5.30
C GLY A 75 7.96 -1.49 -5.10
N VAL A 76 6.95 -1.09 -5.87
CA VAL A 76 5.58 -1.62 -5.79
C VAL A 76 5.48 -2.95 -6.51
N TYR A 77 4.87 -3.93 -5.85
CA TYR A 77 4.47 -5.20 -6.46
C TYR A 77 2.96 -5.15 -6.75
N MET A 78 2.52 -5.50 -7.96
CA MET A 78 1.12 -5.43 -8.39
C MET A 78 0.61 -6.75 -8.98
N GLN A 79 -0.53 -7.22 -8.49
CA GLN A 79 -1.37 -8.22 -9.15
C GLN A 79 -2.65 -7.54 -9.63
N ILE A 80 -2.95 -7.66 -10.93
CA ILE A 80 -4.27 -7.36 -11.49
C ILE A 80 -5.10 -8.63 -11.35
N VAL A 81 -6.09 -8.59 -10.45
CA VAL A 81 -7.02 -9.70 -10.21
C VAL A 81 -8.16 -9.67 -11.23
N GLU A 82 -8.63 -8.46 -11.56
CA GLU A 82 -9.58 -8.19 -12.64
C GLU A 82 -9.18 -6.87 -13.31
N LYS A 83 -9.10 -6.86 -14.65
CA LYS A 83 -8.65 -5.67 -15.40
C LYS A 83 -9.71 -4.56 -15.38
N GLY A 84 -10.96 -4.92 -15.13
CA GLY A 84 -12.09 -4.01 -15.12
C GLY A 84 -12.60 -3.68 -16.52
N THR A 85 -13.87 -3.25 -16.58
CA THR A 85 -14.50 -2.73 -17.81
C THR A 85 -14.33 -1.21 -17.88
N GLY A 86 -14.62 -0.61 -19.04
CA GLY A 86 -14.35 0.81 -19.30
C GLY A 86 -12.93 1.07 -19.82
N GLU A 87 -12.52 2.34 -19.85
CA GLU A 87 -11.23 2.77 -20.38
C GLU A 87 -10.27 3.21 -19.26
N VAL A 88 -8.97 3.30 -19.57
CA VAL A 88 -7.98 4.01 -18.75
C VAL A 88 -8.24 5.52 -18.76
N ILE A 89 -7.76 6.25 -17.75
CA ILE A 89 -7.79 7.73 -17.76
C ILE A 89 -6.89 8.23 -18.88
N LYS A 90 -7.41 9.03 -19.81
CA LYS A 90 -6.68 9.47 -21.00
C LYS A 90 -5.65 10.55 -20.67
N LYS A 91 -4.64 10.72 -21.53
CA LYS A 91 -3.64 11.78 -21.38
C LYS A 91 -4.33 13.16 -21.38
N GLY A 92 -4.11 13.94 -20.32
CA GLY A 92 -4.72 15.25 -20.10
C GLY A 92 -6.10 15.20 -19.43
N GLU A 93 -6.58 14.03 -19.03
CA GLU A 93 -7.87 13.85 -18.37
C GLU A 93 -7.73 13.86 -16.84
N THR A 94 -8.71 14.47 -16.16
CA THR A 94 -8.97 14.30 -14.72
C THR A 94 -10.27 13.53 -14.54
N ALA A 95 -10.27 12.53 -13.67
CA ALA A 95 -11.39 11.62 -13.44
C ALA A 95 -11.75 11.52 -11.96
N THR A 96 -13.05 11.54 -11.64
CA THR A 96 -13.55 11.00 -10.36
C THR A 96 -13.36 9.48 -10.37
N VAL A 97 -12.68 8.94 -9.36
CA VAL A 97 -12.51 7.50 -9.15
C VAL A 97 -12.98 7.15 -7.74
N LEU A 98 -13.76 6.08 -7.60
CA LEU A 98 -14.26 5.56 -6.35
C LEU A 98 -13.49 4.28 -5.98
N CYS A 99 -13.03 4.18 -4.75
CA CYS A 99 -12.19 3.10 -4.26
C CYS A 99 -12.83 2.37 -3.07
N ARG A 100 -12.86 1.03 -3.13
CA ARG A 100 -13.03 0.17 -1.95
C ARG A 100 -11.72 -0.56 -1.68
N PHE A 101 -11.29 -0.59 -0.43
CA PHE A 101 -9.96 -1.05 -0.05
C PHE A 101 -9.90 -1.83 1.26
N THR A 102 -8.83 -2.60 1.41
CA THR A 102 -8.41 -3.26 2.65
C THR A 102 -6.89 -3.11 2.79
N GLU A 103 -6.44 -2.36 3.79
CA GLU A 103 -5.02 -2.09 4.11
C GLU A 103 -4.52 -3.00 5.24
N ARG A 104 -3.35 -3.62 5.03
CA ARG A 104 -2.68 -4.50 5.98
C ARG A 104 -1.23 -4.06 6.18
N ASN A 105 -0.87 -3.72 7.41
CA ASN A 105 0.50 -3.41 7.81
C ASN A 105 1.34 -4.69 7.83
N LEU A 106 2.42 -4.73 7.05
CA LEU A 106 3.22 -5.95 6.87
C LEU A 106 4.27 -6.18 7.95
N LEU A 107 4.68 -5.15 8.72
CA LEU A 107 5.58 -5.35 9.87
C LEU A 107 4.94 -6.18 10.99
N ARG A 108 3.60 -6.18 11.05
CA ARG A 108 2.81 -6.86 12.11
C ARG A 108 1.85 -7.92 11.57
N ASP A 109 1.72 -8.05 10.25
CA ASP A 109 0.67 -8.83 9.56
C ASP A 109 -0.75 -8.51 10.10
N THR A 110 -1.02 -7.23 10.37
CA THR A 110 -2.29 -6.74 10.93
C THR A 110 -3.12 -5.97 9.91
N LEU A 111 -4.41 -6.30 9.83
CA LEU A 111 -5.41 -5.47 9.15
C LEU A 111 -5.50 -4.12 9.87
N GLN A 112 -5.12 -3.04 9.18
CA GLN A 112 -4.99 -1.70 9.75
C GLN A 112 -6.23 -0.84 9.46
N LEU A 113 -6.77 -0.93 8.23
CA LEU A 113 -7.96 -0.17 7.84
C LEU A 113 -8.71 -0.88 6.68
N SER A 114 -10.02 -0.71 6.61
CA SER A 114 -10.81 -1.11 5.43
C SER A 114 -12.13 -0.35 5.38
N ASN A 115 -12.44 0.25 4.23
CA ASN A 115 -13.78 0.82 3.99
C ASN A 115 -14.80 -0.23 3.50
N GLN A 116 -14.49 -1.53 3.59
CA GLN A 116 -15.41 -2.64 3.28
C GLN A 116 -16.15 -3.17 4.52
N PHE A 117 -15.76 -2.76 5.74
CA PHE A 117 -16.52 -3.08 6.95
C PHE A 117 -17.88 -2.38 6.96
N LEU A 118 -18.91 -3.01 7.56
CA LEU A 118 -20.28 -2.50 7.59
C LEU A 118 -20.40 -1.06 8.14
N VAL A 119 -19.59 -0.70 9.15
CA VAL A 119 -19.54 0.67 9.72
C VAL A 119 -19.09 1.73 8.71
N PHE A 120 -18.31 1.34 7.70
CA PHE A 120 -17.90 2.18 6.57
C PHE A 120 -18.67 1.86 5.27
N GLY A 121 -19.69 1.01 5.32
CA GLY A 121 -20.52 0.66 4.17
C GLY A 121 -21.06 1.89 3.40
N PRO A 122 -21.55 2.95 4.06
CA PRO A 122 -21.98 4.18 3.40
C PRO A 122 -20.85 5.04 2.80
N LYS A 123 -19.61 4.91 3.27
CA LYS A 123 -18.46 5.71 2.81
C LYS A 123 -17.70 4.97 1.71
N VAL A 124 -17.28 5.69 0.67
CA VAL A 124 -16.42 5.15 -0.39
C VAL A 124 -15.34 6.17 -0.68
N ASP A 125 -14.10 5.73 -0.79
CA ASP A 125 -12.97 6.64 -0.92
C ASP A 125 -12.95 7.21 -2.34
N LYS A 126 -13.45 8.44 -2.46
CA LYS A 126 -13.54 9.18 -3.70
C LYS A 126 -12.24 9.97 -3.87
N MET A 127 -11.58 9.78 -5.00
CA MET A 127 -10.38 10.53 -5.36
C MET A 127 -10.55 11.18 -6.73
N SER A 128 -10.01 12.39 -6.87
CA SER A 128 -9.78 13.02 -8.16
C SER A 128 -8.42 12.56 -8.67
N VAL A 129 -8.35 11.95 -9.85
CA VAL A 129 -7.13 11.39 -10.44
C VAL A 129 -6.84 12.05 -11.78
N THR A 130 -5.65 12.61 -11.97
CA THR A 130 -5.22 13.28 -13.20
C THR A 130 -4.10 12.51 -13.88
N ASN A 131 -4.22 12.29 -15.21
CA ASN A 131 -3.15 11.72 -16.03
C ASN A 131 -2.41 12.83 -16.80
N THR A 132 -1.31 13.30 -16.24
CA THR A 132 -0.40 14.28 -16.86
C THR A 132 0.63 13.56 -17.72
N SER A 133 0.29 13.28 -18.98
CA SER A 133 1.18 12.68 -19.99
C SER A 133 1.80 11.31 -19.64
N GLY A 134 1.11 10.51 -18.82
CA GLY A 134 1.59 9.22 -18.31
C GLY A 134 1.92 9.24 -16.82
N THR A 135 2.16 10.43 -16.24
CA THR A 135 2.33 10.61 -14.79
C THR A 135 0.97 10.80 -14.14
N TYR A 136 0.65 9.97 -13.14
CA TYR A 136 -0.61 10.04 -12.41
C TYR A 136 -0.44 10.76 -11.07
N THR A 137 -1.36 11.67 -10.77
CA THR A 137 -1.49 12.30 -9.44
C THR A 137 -2.94 12.20 -8.96
N ALA A 138 -3.16 12.20 -7.66
CA ALA A 138 -4.51 12.14 -7.12
C ALA A 138 -4.65 12.76 -5.72
N SER A 139 -5.87 13.20 -5.40
CA SER A 139 -6.27 13.64 -4.06
C SER A 139 -7.60 13.03 -3.64
N PHE A 140 -7.71 12.64 -2.37
CA PHE A 140 -8.97 12.21 -1.74
C PHE A 140 -9.90 13.40 -1.51
N ASP A 141 -11.20 13.16 -1.71
CA ASP A 141 -12.27 14.02 -1.21
C ASP A 141 -12.38 13.86 0.32
N PRO A 142 -12.12 14.92 1.10
CA PRO A 142 -12.14 14.86 2.56
C PRO A 142 -13.55 14.67 3.15
N SER A 143 -14.61 14.90 2.37
CA SER A 143 -15.99 14.74 2.84
C SER A 143 -16.50 13.30 2.81
N SER A 144 -15.83 12.39 2.09
CA SER A 144 -16.33 11.01 1.86
C SER A 144 -15.30 9.89 2.04
N SER A 145 -14.00 10.19 2.13
CA SER A 145 -12.94 9.18 2.13
C SER A 145 -12.48 8.77 3.53
N VAL A 146 -12.45 7.46 3.81
CA VAL A 146 -12.01 6.89 5.09
C VAL A 146 -10.50 7.03 5.29
N MET A 147 -9.71 7.00 4.20
CA MET A 147 -8.27 7.30 4.23
C MET A 147 -8.00 8.72 4.75
N TYR A 148 -8.81 9.71 4.34
CA TYR A 148 -8.71 11.08 4.88
C TYR A 148 -9.12 11.13 6.34
N GLU A 149 -10.24 10.51 6.71
CA GLU A 149 -10.74 10.48 8.10
C GLU A 149 -9.72 9.91 9.09
N ILE A 150 -9.02 8.84 8.72
CA ILE A 150 -8.04 8.17 9.60
C ILE A 150 -6.64 8.79 9.52
N TYR A 151 -6.16 9.18 8.33
CA TYR A 151 -4.79 9.66 8.14
C TYR A 151 -4.66 11.19 8.04
N GLN A 152 -5.77 11.93 8.09
CA GLN A 152 -5.84 13.40 8.12
C GLN A 152 -5.03 14.06 6.99
N SER A 153 -5.03 13.42 5.81
CA SER A 153 -4.32 13.87 4.60
C SER A 153 -5.16 13.57 3.36
N THR A 154 -5.21 14.53 2.44
CA THR A 154 -5.84 14.36 1.13
C THR A 154 -4.92 13.67 0.12
N SER A 155 -3.65 13.40 0.44
CA SER A 155 -2.73 12.68 -0.45
C SER A 155 -3.12 11.20 -0.59
N VAL A 156 -3.40 10.77 -1.83
CA VAL A 156 -3.53 9.35 -2.18
C VAL A 156 -2.14 8.68 -2.16
N PRO A 157 -1.97 7.45 -1.64
CA PRO A 157 -0.72 6.72 -1.75
C PRO A 157 -0.26 6.60 -3.21
N ALA A 158 0.97 7.01 -3.52
CA ALA A 158 1.49 6.95 -4.89
C ALA A 158 1.45 5.52 -5.47
N GLY A 159 1.64 4.50 -4.62
CA GLY A 159 1.49 3.10 -5.00
C GLY A 159 0.09 2.72 -5.51
N TRP A 160 -0.98 3.39 -5.05
CA TRP A 160 -2.35 3.15 -5.55
C TRP A 160 -2.55 3.67 -6.98
N LEU A 161 -1.63 4.49 -7.51
CA LEU A 161 -1.71 5.06 -8.85
C LEU A 161 -0.93 4.24 -9.91
N VAL A 162 0.00 3.37 -9.48
CA VAL A 162 0.72 2.42 -10.34
C VAL A 162 -0.20 1.58 -11.24
N PRO A 163 -1.41 1.13 -10.81
CA PRO A 163 -2.33 0.37 -11.68
C PRO A 163 -3.00 1.18 -12.80
N MET A 164 -3.10 2.50 -12.67
CA MET A 164 -3.97 3.35 -13.52
C MET A 164 -3.69 3.30 -15.03
N PRO A 165 -2.44 3.10 -15.53
CA PRO A 165 -2.18 2.87 -16.95
C PRO A 165 -2.71 1.54 -17.50
N TYR A 166 -3.10 0.60 -16.62
CA TYR A 166 -3.30 -0.82 -16.96
C TYR A 166 -4.72 -1.34 -16.70
N ILE A 167 -5.58 -0.57 -16.05
CA ILE A 167 -6.93 -0.99 -15.62
C ILE A 167 -8.04 -0.15 -16.25
N GLY A 168 -9.18 -0.79 -16.56
CA GLY A 168 -10.39 -0.11 -16.99
C GLY A 168 -11.12 0.53 -15.80
N LEU A 169 -11.54 1.79 -15.97
CA LEU A 169 -12.40 2.51 -15.03
C LEU A 169 -13.81 2.65 -15.63
N GLY A 170 -14.65 1.67 -15.34
CA GLY A 170 -16.05 1.60 -15.75
C GLY A 170 -17.01 1.71 -14.57
N ARG A 171 -18.28 1.40 -14.81
CA ARG A 171 -19.35 1.28 -13.82
C ARG A 171 -20.10 -0.02 -14.05
N LEU A 172 -20.71 -0.58 -13.01
CA LEU A 172 -21.53 -1.79 -13.14
C LEU A 172 -22.88 -1.45 -13.79
N VAL A 173 -22.93 -1.47 -15.12
CA VAL A 173 -24.12 -1.08 -15.91
C VAL A 173 -24.88 -2.27 -16.53
N ASN A 174 -24.26 -3.45 -16.57
CA ASN A 174 -24.86 -4.70 -17.03
C ASN A 174 -24.14 -5.92 -16.41
N ALA A 175 -24.62 -7.13 -16.65
CA ALA A 175 -24.11 -8.36 -16.03
C ALA A 175 -22.68 -8.76 -16.46
N SER A 176 -22.14 -8.22 -17.57
CA SER A 176 -20.75 -8.41 -17.99
C SER A 176 -19.83 -7.26 -17.57
N SER A 177 -20.37 -6.20 -16.96
CA SER A 177 -19.60 -5.10 -16.39
C SER A 177 -18.83 -5.59 -15.17
N LYS A 178 -17.58 -5.14 -15.04
CA LYS A 178 -16.71 -5.45 -13.91
C LYS A 178 -15.99 -4.20 -13.43
N LEU A 179 -15.82 -4.10 -12.12
CA LEU A 179 -14.85 -3.18 -11.52
C LEU A 179 -13.44 -3.71 -11.78
N SER A 180 -12.45 -2.82 -11.82
CA SER A 180 -11.05 -3.24 -11.76
C SER A 180 -10.71 -3.64 -10.34
N HIS A 181 -9.97 -4.75 -10.18
CA HIS A 181 -9.57 -5.32 -8.90
C HIS A 181 -8.07 -5.59 -8.93
N VAL A 182 -7.33 -5.00 -8.01
CA VAL A 182 -5.88 -5.15 -7.91
C VAL A 182 -5.45 -5.43 -6.47
N ARG A 183 -4.27 -6.01 -6.33
CA ARG A 183 -3.57 -6.21 -5.05
C ARG A 183 -2.18 -5.64 -5.15
N LEU A 184 -1.76 -4.92 -4.13
CA LEU A 184 -0.50 -4.19 -4.10
C LEU A 184 0.30 -4.56 -2.86
N ILE A 185 1.61 -4.70 -3.00
CA ILE A 185 2.56 -4.51 -1.89
C ILE A 185 3.24 -3.16 -2.15
N VAL A 186 3.10 -2.24 -1.19
CA VAL A 186 3.51 -0.84 -1.33
C VAL A 186 4.51 -0.51 -0.23
N PRO A 187 5.76 -0.13 -0.55
CA PRO A 187 6.73 0.33 0.44
C PRO A 187 6.36 1.70 1.00
N SER A 188 6.87 2.03 2.18
CA SER A 188 6.62 3.27 2.92
C SER A 188 6.68 4.55 2.08
N GLN A 189 7.68 4.65 1.19
CA GLN A 189 7.92 5.80 0.30
C GLN A 189 6.81 6.01 -0.75
N GLN A 190 5.97 5.01 -0.99
CA GLN A 190 4.82 5.03 -1.90
C GLN A 190 3.47 4.92 -1.16
N GLY A 191 3.50 4.84 0.17
CA GLY A 191 2.35 4.60 1.04
C GLY A 191 1.55 5.86 1.42
N GLN A 192 0.70 5.72 2.45
CA GLN A 192 0.05 6.86 3.11
C GLN A 192 0.99 7.54 4.10
N ILE A 193 0.63 8.75 4.54
CA ILE A 193 1.51 9.66 5.30
C ILE A 193 2.10 9.07 6.58
N ASN A 194 1.42 8.14 7.26
CA ASN A 194 1.94 7.48 8.46
C ASN A 194 2.84 6.28 8.10
N ALA A 195 2.58 5.57 7.00
CA ALA A 195 3.46 4.55 6.46
C ALA A 195 4.83 5.14 6.07
N SER A 196 4.83 6.30 5.41
CA SER A 196 6.06 7.03 5.05
C SER A 196 6.82 7.55 6.28
N LYS A 197 6.11 8.13 7.27
CA LYS A 197 6.73 8.67 8.50
C LYS A 197 7.32 7.61 9.44
N SER A 198 6.78 6.39 9.42
CA SER A 198 7.17 5.31 10.34
C SER A 198 7.79 4.10 9.64
N VAL A 199 8.11 4.25 8.35
CA VAL A 199 8.79 3.27 7.49
C VAL A 199 8.22 1.86 7.67
N TYR A 200 6.96 1.70 7.27
CA TYR A 200 6.31 0.39 7.18
C TYR A 200 5.66 0.14 5.82
N PRO A 201 5.80 -1.07 5.26
CA PRO A 201 5.13 -1.44 4.02
C PRO A 201 3.69 -1.90 4.31
N CYS A 202 2.79 -1.60 3.37
CA CYS A 202 1.41 -2.03 3.42
C CYS A 202 1.06 -2.92 2.22
N TYR A 203 0.33 -4.00 2.49
CA TYR A 203 -0.43 -4.72 1.48
C TYR A 203 -1.82 -4.10 1.35
N TYR A 204 -2.29 -3.93 0.12
CA TYR A 204 -3.64 -3.46 -0.19
C TYR A 204 -4.37 -4.44 -1.11
N ASP A 205 -5.64 -4.69 -0.82
CA ASP A 205 -6.60 -5.30 -1.76
C ASP A 205 -7.63 -4.21 -2.14
N LEU A 206 -7.76 -3.90 -3.43
CA LEU A 206 -8.32 -2.64 -3.96
C LEU A 206 -9.24 -2.87 -5.15
N THR A 207 -10.45 -2.32 -5.11
CA THR A 207 -11.31 -2.21 -6.30
C THR A 207 -11.58 -0.76 -6.68
N PHE A 208 -11.56 -0.47 -7.97
CA PHE A 208 -11.80 0.87 -8.52
C PHE A 208 -13.02 0.91 -9.43
N GLN A 209 -13.78 2.01 -9.35
CA GLN A 209 -14.90 2.32 -10.24
C GLN A 209 -14.77 3.77 -10.73
N ARG A 210 -15.23 4.05 -11.94
CA ARG A 210 -15.46 5.42 -12.40
C ARG A 210 -16.55 6.10 -11.54
N GLY A 211 -16.26 7.29 -11.05
CA GLY A 211 -17.25 8.16 -10.43
C GLY A 211 -18.13 8.87 -11.46
N LEU A 212 -19.03 9.71 -10.96
CA LEU A 212 -19.68 10.77 -11.73
C LEU A 212 -18.89 12.09 -11.57
#